data_AF-A0A2E9Q691-F1
#
_entry.id   AF-A0A2E9Q691-F1
#
_cell.length_a   1.000
_cell.length_b   1.000
_cell.length_c   1.000
_cell.angle_alpha   90.00
_cell.angle_beta   90.00
_cell.angle_gamma   90.00
#
_symmetry.space_group_name_H-M   'P 1'
#
loop_
_entity.id
_entity.type
_entity.pdbx_description
1 polymer ?
#
loop_
_entity_poly.entity_id
_entity_poly.type
_entity_poly.pdbx_seq_one_letter_code
_entity_poly.pdbx_strand_id
1 'polypeptide(L)'
;MEEDTRTNDSAKNQDGQGSREPGSGNASSAGGARGTGTSASGMGASGSPSPGGGVANGAASPGGGPNVAGQNQSEGSGDAQSQSRHQDSLDSSGLDLSRLSNFLQKWATRVLPEQKPREEMPSVPDSGFSLSLLLLKLLPWLTGAGFLLSLFWDFQGTVPLPFRDTSLELKGLLRMLTVSGLIGFGTNWVAIKMLFHPRHKRPILGQGLIPSRKERIALKLGESISREIINPELILEQIRDSGLVTHHRENLTRTIREVINQPEFVNDVIDMAEHYIQGFIRSDEFKKNIKQFVKGIDFDDVGGLESGVLKLYRMFSGDKDISERLEELVDSMTFSMDHYEDQLVDYLHHLPDMMEKRGDVLEEAVLNGVLFLVEQINVQEIITDNLRKLDEIRLEKLLLNSTSDQLQYIQYLGCFLGILGGFLIWEPFVTFLVLGSFVGLIFGLDYLLHQMSKK
;
A
#
# COMPACT_ATOMS: atom_id res chain seq x y z
N MET A 1 55.36 4.33 35.19
CA MET A 1 54.52 4.13 33.99
C MET A 1 53.28 4.99 34.15
N GLU A 2 53.42 6.31 34.28
CA GLU A 2 54.10 7.24 33.34
C GLU A 2 53.48 7.07 31.94
N GLU A 3 52.60 7.98 31.51
CA GLU A 3 52.86 9.38 31.12
C GLU A 3 53.51 9.44 29.73
N ASP A 4 52.77 9.93 28.73
CA ASP A 4 53.10 11.22 28.13
C ASP A 4 51.88 11.85 27.42
N THR A 5 52.06 13.07 26.92
CA THR A 5 51.06 14.10 26.65
C THR A 5 51.28 14.76 25.28
N ARG A 6 50.45 15.78 24.97
CA ARG A 6 50.51 16.79 23.87
C ARG A 6 49.69 16.45 22.63
N THR A 7 48.78 17.28 22.07
CA THR A 7 48.58 18.75 21.93
C THR A 7 49.34 19.45 20.78
N ASN A 8 48.60 19.74 19.69
CA ASN A 8 48.63 20.93 18.79
C ASN A 8 47.64 20.61 17.65
N ASP A 9 46.67 21.42 17.20
CA ASP A 9 46.38 22.88 17.24
C ASP A 9 47.08 23.75 16.17
N SER A 10 46.36 24.77 15.69
CA SER A 10 46.70 25.86 14.73
C SER A 10 46.73 25.62 13.20
N ALA A 11 45.55 25.83 12.58
CA ALA A 11 45.18 26.95 11.68
C ALA A 11 46.06 27.48 10.49
N LYS A 12 45.35 28.11 9.52
CA LYS A 12 45.73 29.12 8.47
C LYS A 12 45.88 28.56 7.04
N ASN A 13 45.10 28.87 5.99
CA ASN A 13 44.29 30.01 5.47
C ASN A 13 44.97 30.72 4.25
N GLN A 14 44.15 31.09 3.24
CA GLN A 14 44.33 32.07 2.13
C GLN A 14 44.71 31.64 0.68
N ASP A 15 43.71 31.77 -0.21
CA ASP A 15 43.56 32.71 -1.36
C ASP A 15 44.36 32.63 -2.70
N GLY A 16 43.64 32.98 -3.80
CA GLY A 16 44.18 33.34 -5.14
C GLY A 16 43.50 32.62 -6.33
N GLN A 17 42.26 32.88 -6.77
CA GLN A 17 41.65 34.04 -7.47
C GLN A 17 42.06 34.35 -8.93
N GLY A 18 41.07 34.30 -9.86
CA GLY A 18 40.95 35.13 -11.08
C GLY A 18 41.27 34.47 -12.45
N SER A 19 40.67 34.87 -13.59
CA SER A 19 39.62 35.88 -13.85
C SER A 19 39.13 35.93 -15.33
N ARG A 20 37.84 36.30 -15.54
CA ARG A 20 37.23 37.11 -16.65
C ARG A 20 36.65 36.53 -17.98
N GLU A 21 35.41 36.97 -18.22
CA GLU A 21 34.59 37.11 -19.46
C GLU A 21 35.10 38.28 -20.39
N PRO A 22 34.39 38.92 -21.40
CA PRO A 22 32.94 38.95 -21.76
C PRO A 22 32.44 39.22 -23.22
N GLY A 23 31.08 39.21 -23.37
CA GLY A 23 30.27 40.03 -24.31
C GLY A 23 29.58 39.31 -25.50
N SER A 24 28.44 39.71 -26.09
CA SER A 24 27.26 40.57 -25.73
C SER A 24 26.36 40.83 -26.99
N GLY A 25 25.01 40.88 -26.83
CA GLY A 25 24.01 41.45 -27.77
C GLY A 25 23.40 40.49 -28.83
N ASN A 26 22.33 40.82 -29.60
CA ASN A 26 21.27 41.86 -29.52
C ASN A 26 20.13 41.51 -30.56
N ALA A 27 18.84 41.28 -30.22
CA ALA A 27 17.70 42.21 -30.02
C ALA A 27 16.69 42.40 -31.21
N SER A 28 15.38 42.48 -30.90
CA SER A 28 14.22 43.01 -31.68
C SER A 28 13.65 42.22 -32.90
N SER A 29 12.36 42.31 -33.31
CA SER A 29 11.09 42.75 -32.66
C SER A 29 9.83 42.49 -33.53
N ALA A 30 8.64 42.53 -32.89
CA ALA A 30 7.31 42.97 -33.41
C ALA A 30 6.41 42.12 -34.37
N GLY A 31 5.18 41.83 -33.89
CA GLY A 31 3.95 42.43 -34.46
C GLY A 31 2.94 41.55 -35.24
N GLY A 32 1.64 41.66 -34.91
CA GLY A 32 0.52 41.25 -35.80
C GLY A 32 -0.76 40.79 -35.08
N ALA A 33 -1.91 41.45 -35.31
CA ALA A 33 -3.18 41.20 -34.61
C ALA A 33 -4.34 40.78 -35.55
N ARG A 34 -5.51 40.49 -34.94
CA ARG A 34 -6.86 40.17 -35.49
C ARG A 34 -7.17 38.67 -35.68
N GLY A 35 -8.37 38.14 -35.38
CA GLY A 35 -9.52 38.70 -34.66
C GLY A 35 -10.85 38.68 -35.43
N THR A 36 -11.70 37.69 -35.15
CA THR A 36 -13.18 37.57 -35.31
C THR A 36 -13.62 36.28 -34.59
N GLY A 37 -14.82 36.11 -34.03
CA GLY A 37 -15.95 37.03 -33.84
C GLY A 37 -17.28 36.50 -34.41
N THR A 38 -17.99 35.65 -33.66
CA THR A 38 -19.44 35.27 -33.73
C THR A 38 -19.69 34.03 -32.83
N SER A 39 -20.90 33.61 -32.43
CA SER A 39 -22.14 34.25 -31.98
C SER A 39 -23.20 33.16 -31.71
N ALA A 40 -24.28 33.50 -31.00
CA ALA A 40 -25.46 32.67 -30.68
C ALA A 40 -25.21 31.54 -29.65
N SER A 41 -25.83 31.47 -28.47
CA SER A 41 -27.17 31.83 -27.96
C SER A 41 -28.28 30.81 -28.25
N GLY A 42 -28.83 30.24 -27.18
CA GLY A 42 -30.29 30.15 -27.02
C GLY A 42 -30.92 28.76 -26.89
N MET A 43 -31.76 28.63 -25.85
CA MET A 43 -32.88 27.67 -25.70
C MET A 43 -32.52 26.18 -25.51
N GLY A 44 -33.23 25.39 -24.70
CA GLY A 44 -34.40 25.67 -23.85
C GLY A 44 -35.27 24.40 -23.69
N ALA A 45 -36.14 24.37 -22.66
CA ALA A 45 -37.10 23.30 -22.32
C ALA A 45 -36.47 21.93 -21.89
N SER A 46 -36.66 21.38 -20.69
CA SER A 46 -37.88 21.05 -19.91
C SER A 46 -38.65 19.83 -20.42
N GLY A 47 -38.80 18.78 -19.60
CA GLY A 47 -39.69 17.66 -19.93
C GLY A 47 -39.47 16.35 -19.16
N SER A 48 -39.80 16.32 -17.87
CA SER A 48 -40.27 15.06 -17.24
C SER A 48 -41.65 14.72 -17.83
N PRO A 49 -42.05 13.42 -17.97
CA PRO A 49 -42.74 12.78 -16.85
C PRO A 49 -42.55 11.25 -16.70
N SER A 50 -42.64 10.77 -15.45
CA SER A 50 -43.21 9.44 -15.11
C SER A 50 -44.75 9.59 -14.97
N PRO A 51 -45.58 8.56 -15.25
CA PRO A 51 -45.76 7.38 -14.37
C PRO A 51 -45.95 6.05 -15.17
N GLY A 52 -46.16 4.85 -14.60
CA GLY A 52 -46.22 4.36 -13.21
C GLY A 52 -47.00 3.02 -13.12
N GLY A 53 -46.96 2.36 -11.95
CA GLY A 53 -47.56 1.02 -11.69
C GLY A 53 -46.62 -0.13 -12.10
N GLY A 54 -46.39 -1.18 -11.34
CA GLY A 54 -47.16 -1.88 -10.28
C GLY A 54 -47.08 -3.39 -10.62
N VAL A 55 -47.14 -4.40 -9.74
CA VAL A 55 -47.62 -4.54 -8.34
C VAL A 55 -47.00 -5.83 -7.76
N ALA A 56 -46.53 -5.81 -6.49
CA ALA A 56 -46.50 -6.88 -5.45
C ALA A 56 -46.07 -8.35 -5.79
N ASN A 57 -45.77 -9.29 -4.87
CA ASN A 57 -45.78 -9.31 -3.40
C ASN A 57 -44.92 -10.50 -2.85
N GLY A 58 -44.49 -10.41 -1.58
CA GLY A 58 -44.32 -11.56 -0.65
C GLY A 58 -43.00 -12.35 -0.74
N ALA A 59 -42.03 -12.26 0.18
CA ALA A 59 -42.04 -12.46 1.64
C ALA A 59 -42.15 -13.92 2.12
N ALA A 60 -41.02 -14.57 2.41
CA ALA A 60 -40.83 -15.52 3.52
C ALA A 60 -39.34 -15.89 3.75
N SER A 61 -38.86 -15.63 4.97
CA SER A 61 -37.80 -16.42 5.65
C SER A 61 -38.51 -17.39 6.63
N PRO A 62 -37.90 -18.41 7.27
CA PRO A 62 -36.50 -18.40 7.76
C PRO A 62 -35.71 -19.73 7.82
N GLY A 63 -34.42 -19.62 8.16
CA GLY A 63 -33.80 -20.44 9.22
C GLY A 63 -32.98 -21.68 8.81
N GLY A 64 -31.89 -21.92 9.57
CA GLY A 64 -31.21 -23.22 9.64
C GLY A 64 -29.78 -23.26 9.10
N GLY A 65 -28.79 -23.13 9.99
CA GLY A 65 -27.58 -23.96 9.92
C GLY A 65 -27.69 -25.10 10.95
N PRO A 66 -26.64 -25.91 11.20
CA PRO A 66 -25.31 -25.86 10.60
C PRO A 66 -24.70 -27.25 10.24
N ASN A 67 -23.43 -27.23 9.81
CA ASN A 67 -22.37 -28.19 10.20
C ASN A 67 -22.10 -29.46 9.35
N VAL A 68 -20.87 -29.96 9.56
CA VAL A 68 -20.28 -31.28 9.27
C VAL A 68 -19.61 -31.52 7.90
N ALA A 69 -18.28 -31.51 7.99
CA ALA A 69 -17.27 -32.40 7.39
C ALA A 69 -17.69 -33.45 6.34
N GLY A 70 -16.84 -33.60 5.31
CA GLY A 70 -17.00 -34.61 4.26
C GLY A 70 -16.37 -35.96 4.56
N GLN A 71 -16.44 -36.85 3.58
CA GLN A 71 -15.65 -38.08 3.49
C GLN A 71 -15.50 -38.49 2.01
N ASN A 72 -14.32 -39.01 1.65
CA ASN A 72 -14.14 -39.81 0.43
C ASN A 72 -14.81 -41.17 0.62
N GLN A 73 -15.44 -41.74 -0.41
CA GLN A 73 -14.91 -42.91 -1.14
C GLN A 73 -15.92 -43.48 -2.17
N SER A 74 -15.39 -43.76 -3.35
CA SER A 74 -15.75 -44.82 -4.33
C SER A 74 -17.07 -45.60 -4.16
N GLU A 75 -17.89 -45.65 -5.21
CA GLU A 75 -17.82 -46.64 -6.31
C GLU A 75 -18.87 -46.31 -7.39
N GLY A 76 -18.65 -46.70 -8.65
CA GLY A 76 -19.57 -46.35 -9.74
C GLY A 76 -19.00 -46.52 -11.14
N SER A 77 -18.62 -47.75 -11.49
CA SER A 77 -18.29 -48.11 -12.88
C SER A 77 -19.53 -47.93 -13.78
N GLY A 78 -19.45 -46.99 -14.73
CA GLY A 78 -20.49 -46.78 -15.75
C GLY A 78 -19.84 -46.33 -17.05
N ASP A 79 -20.05 -47.11 -18.11
CA ASP A 79 -19.46 -46.87 -19.42
C ASP A 79 -19.92 -45.53 -20.00
N ALA A 80 -18.95 -44.61 -20.14
CA ALA A 80 -19.11 -43.40 -20.93
C ALA A 80 -17.84 -43.18 -21.76
N GLN A 81 -17.79 -43.81 -22.93
CA GLN A 81 -16.94 -43.37 -24.05
C GLN A 81 -17.45 -42.01 -24.56
N SER A 82 -17.29 -40.97 -23.75
CA SER A 82 -17.47 -39.58 -24.14
C SER A 82 -16.14 -39.08 -24.67
N GLN A 83 -16.07 -39.01 -26.00
CA GLN A 83 -14.92 -38.56 -26.78
C GLN A 83 -14.26 -37.32 -26.16
N SER A 84 -13.05 -37.49 -25.62
CA SER A 84 -12.12 -36.39 -25.38
C SER A 84 -11.59 -35.87 -26.72
N ARG A 85 -12.48 -35.21 -27.49
CA ARG A 85 -12.03 -34.22 -28.46
C ARG A 85 -11.40 -33.09 -27.66
N HIS A 86 -10.09 -33.19 -27.43
CA HIS A 86 -9.27 -31.99 -27.38
C HIS A 86 -9.46 -31.31 -28.73
N GLN A 87 -10.39 -30.36 -28.73
CA GLN A 87 -10.65 -29.55 -29.88
C GLN A 87 -9.57 -28.48 -29.85
N ASP A 88 -8.48 -28.76 -30.56
CA ASP A 88 -7.39 -27.81 -30.79
C ASP A 88 -8.01 -26.52 -31.32
N SER A 89 -8.16 -25.54 -30.43
CA SER A 89 -8.69 -24.23 -30.76
C SER A 89 -7.57 -23.44 -31.41
N LEU A 90 -7.28 -23.82 -32.65
CA LEU A 90 -6.50 -23.02 -33.58
C LEU A 90 -7.20 -21.65 -33.67
N ASP A 91 -6.61 -20.66 -33.01
CA ASP A 91 -6.99 -19.27 -33.24
C ASP A 91 -6.76 -18.95 -34.72
N SER A 92 -7.52 -17.98 -35.22
CA SER A 92 -7.48 -17.44 -36.59
C SER A 92 -6.07 -17.04 -37.08
N SER A 93 -5.11 -16.91 -36.16
CA SER A 93 -3.69 -16.61 -36.38
C SER A 93 -2.79 -17.84 -36.62
N GLY A 94 -3.31 -19.08 -36.50
CA GLY A 94 -2.54 -20.30 -36.69
C GLY A 94 -1.53 -20.65 -35.57
N LEU A 95 -1.58 -19.94 -34.43
CA LEU A 95 -0.67 -20.12 -33.28
C LEU A 95 -1.39 -20.85 -32.14
N ASP A 96 -0.93 -22.05 -31.79
CA ASP A 96 -1.44 -22.80 -30.64
C ASP A 96 -0.87 -22.24 -29.32
N LEU A 97 -1.64 -21.37 -28.66
CA LEU A 97 -1.28 -20.80 -27.36
C LEU A 97 -1.34 -21.83 -26.20
N SER A 98 -1.97 -22.99 -26.37
CA SER A 98 -2.12 -23.98 -25.31
C SER A 98 -0.78 -24.63 -24.96
N ARG A 99 0.06 -24.93 -25.96
CA ARG A 99 1.43 -25.45 -25.78
C ARG A 99 2.30 -24.50 -24.98
N LEU A 100 2.33 -23.21 -25.32
CA LEU A 100 3.03 -22.19 -24.53
C LEU A 100 2.50 -22.14 -23.09
N SER A 101 1.19 -22.20 -22.88
CA SER A 101 0.62 -22.17 -21.51
C SER A 101 1.04 -23.39 -20.68
N ASN A 102 1.08 -24.59 -21.27
CA ASN A 102 1.52 -25.81 -20.62
C ASN A 102 3.02 -25.78 -20.30
N PHE A 103 3.84 -25.31 -21.24
CA PHE A 103 5.28 -25.10 -21.05
C PHE A 103 5.55 -24.12 -19.89
N LEU A 104 4.89 -22.95 -19.90
CA LEU A 104 5.00 -21.96 -18.84
C LEU A 104 4.54 -22.52 -17.49
N GLN A 105 3.46 -23.30 -17.43
CA GLN A 105 3.00 -23.90 -16.17
C GLN A 105 3.98 -24.94 -15.61
N LYS A 106 4.59 -25.76 -16.47
CA LYS A 106 5.62 -26.76 -16.12
C LYS A 106 6.87 -26.12 -15.51
N TRP A 107 7.30 -24.97 -16.03
CA TRP A 107 8.59 -24.36 -15.68
C TRP A 107 8.51 -23.13 -14.77
N ALA A 108 7.49 -22.27 -14.88
CA ALA A 108 7.38 -21.06 -14.04
C ALA A 108 7.25 -21.39 -12.54
N THR A 109 6.59 -22.50 -12.20
CA THR A 109 6.47 -22.98 -10.82
C THR A 109 7.81 -23.38 -10.19
N ARG A 110 8.83 -23.72 -10.99
CA ARG A 110 10.20 -23.99 -10.54
C ARG A 110 11.06 -22.72 -10.41
N VAL A 111 10.65 -21.62 -11.04
CA VAL A 111 11.41 -20.34 -11.10
C VAL A 111 10.93 -19.33 -10.05
N LEU A 112 9.69 -19.45 -9.56
CA LEU A 112 9.15 -18.59 -8.51
C LEU A 112 9.82 -18.87 -7.14
N PRO A 113 10.27 -17.83 -6.41
CA PRO A 113 10.96 -18.01 -5.12
C PRO A 113 10.02 -18.52 -4.03
N GLU A 114 10.51 -19.42 -3.19
CA GLU A 114 9.80 -19.81 -1.97
C GLU A 114 9.62 -18.60 -1.04
N GLN A 115 8.41 -18.40 -0.52
CA GLN A 115 8.17 -17.38 0.49
C GLN A 115 8.87 -17.77 1.78
N LYS A 116 9.98 -17.08 2.12
CA LYS A 116 10.61 -17.20 3.43
C LYS A 116 9.55 -16.98 4.52
N PRO A 117 9.43 -17.86 5.53
CA PRO A 117 8.47 -17.67 6.61
C PRO A 117 8.62 -16.26 7.19
N ARG A 118 7.49 -15.53 7.29
CA ARG A 118 7.47 -14.19 7.86
C ARG A 118 7.98 -14.27 9.29
N GLU A 119 9.17 -13.72 9.53
CA GLU A 119 9.73 -13.60 10.88
C GLU A 119 8.72 -12.86 11.76
N GLU A 120 8.34 -13.48 12.88
CA GLU A 120 7.40 -12.88 13.81
C GLU A 120 8.04 -11.62 14.38
N MET A 121 7.43 -10.46 14.11
CA MET A 121 7.90 -9.20 14.66
C MET A 121 7.94 -9.32 16.19
N PRO A 122 9.05 -8.91 16.84
CA PRO A 122 9.14 -9.01 18.29
C PRO A 122 7.97 -8.28 18.94
N SER A 123 7.26 -8.97 19.83
CA SER A 123 6.14 -8.38 20.56
C SER A 123 6.57 -7.10 21.25
N VAL A 124 5.92 -5.98 20.93
CA VAL A 124 6.16 -4.70 21.60
C VAL A 124 6.01 -4.95 23.11
N PRO A 125 7.03 -4.65 23.94
CA PRO A 125 6.94 -4.89 25.36
C PRO A 125 5.78 -4.07 25.93
N ASP A 126 4.92 -4.73 26.71
CA ASP A 126 3.80 -4.08 27.39
C ASP A 126 4.30 -2.83 28.14
N SER A 127 3.54 -1.74 28.01
CA SER A 127 3.93 -0.43 28.53
C SER A 127 4.24 -0.52 30.03
N GLY A 128 5.50 -0.20 30.38
CA GLY A 128 6.03 -0.43 31.72
C GLY A 128 5.15 0.15 32.83
N PHE A 129 4.95 -0.63 33.89
CA PHE A 129 4.05 -0.36 35.02
C PHE A 129 4.14 1.08 35.54
N SER A 130 3.23 1.94 35.08
CA SER A 130 3.21 3.36 35.46
C SER A 130 2.57 3.51 36.85
N LEU A 131 3.43 3.67 37.85
CA LEU A 131 3.06 3.79 39.26
C LEU A 131 2.08 4.97 39.51
N SER A 132 2.17 6.02 38.68
CA SER A 132 1.23 7.14 38.61
C SER A 132 -0.18 6.74 38.14
N LEU A 133 -0.31 5.90 37.10
CA LEU A 133 -1.60 5.42 36.61
C LEU A 133 -2.28 4.48 37.60
N LEU A 134 -1.50 3.64 38.31
CA LEU A 134 -2.03 2.83 39.41
C LEU A 134 -2.62 3.70 40.53
N LEU A 135 -1.91 4.75 40.94
CA LEU A 135 -2.38 5.67 41.97
C LEU A 135 -3.65 6.42 41.52
N LEU A 136 -3.70 6.87 40.26
CA LEU A 136 -4.87 7.55 39.70
C LEU A 136 -6.08 6.59 39.54
N LYS A 137 -5.84 5.31 39.26
CA LYS A 137 -6.87 4.26 39.15
C LYS A 137 -7.53 3.91 40.49
N LEU A 138 -6.84 4.14 41.61
CA LEU A 138 -7.40 4.02 42.98
C LEU A 138 -8.32 5.20 43.35
N LEU A 139 -8.13 6.38 42.74
CA LEU A 139 -8.82 7.62 43.14
C LEU A 139 -10.36 7.57 43.05
N PRO A 140 -10.98 7.00 41.98
CA PRO A 140 -12.44 6.87 41.90
C PRO A 140 -13.02 5.93 42.97
N TRP A 141 -12.28 4.89 43.35
CA TRP A 141 -12.68 3.98 44.42
C TRP A 141 -12.58 4.66 45.79
N LEU A 142 -11.50 5.43 46.02
CA LEU A 142 -11.31 6.18 47.26
C LEU A 142 -12.36 7.30 47.41
N THR A 143 -12.68 8.03 46.34
CA THR A 143 -13.75 9.05 46.36
C THR A 143 -15.14 8.44 46.50
N GLY A 144 -15.41 7.29 45.87
CA GLY A 144 -16.66 6.53 46.06
C GLY A 144 -16.84 6.05 47.50
N ALA A 145 -15.81 5.44 48.09
CA ALA A 145 -15.83 5.01 49.48
C ALA A 145 -15.93 6.20 50.46
N GLY A 146 -15.18 7.28 50.20
CA GLY A 146 -15.25 8.51 50.98
C GLY A 146 -16.61 9.19 50.91
N PHE A 147 -17.29 9.16 49.76
CA PHE A 147 -18.66 9.66 49.63
C PHE A 147 -19.64 8.87 50.49
N LEU A 148 -19.59 7.53 50.42
CA LEU A 148 -20.43 6.67 51.26
C LEU A 148 -20.16 6.90 52.75
N LEU A 149 -18.89 7.04 53.15
CA LEU A 149 -18.51 7.40 54.52
C LEU A 149 -19.08 8.76 54.93
N SER A 150 -19.05 9.77 54.03
CA SER A 150 -19.55 11.12 54.28
C SER A 150 -21.05 11.23 54.59
N LEU A 151 -21.82 10.17 54.31
CA LEU A 151 -23.23 10.07 54.69
C LEU A 151 -23.43 9.76 56.17
N PHE A 152 -22.44 9.09 56.80
CA PHE A 152 -22.49 8.68 58.21
C PHE A 152 -21.55 9.50 59.09
N TRP A 153 -20.41 9.95 58.54
CA TRP A 153 -19.38 10.66 59.27
C TRP A 153 -18.68 11.70 58.39
N ASP A 154 -18.60 12.93 58.87
CA ASP A 154 -17.91 14.06 58.24
C ASP A 154 -17.19 14.86 59.33
N PHE A 155 -16.25 15.73 58.96
CA PHE A 155 -15.43 16.45 59.91
C PHE A 155 -16.26 17.48 60.70
N GLN A 156 -16.31 17.33 62.03
CA GLN A 156 -17.06 18.22 62.94
C GLN A 156 -16.16 19.21 63.71
N GLY A 157 -14.86 19.23 63.41
CA GLY A 157 -13.89 20.09 64.09
C GLY A 157 -13.81 21.50 63.50
N THR A 158 -13.43 22.46 64.34
CA THR A 158 -13.02 23.80 63.92
C THR A 158 -11.50 23.96 64.03
N VAL A 159 -10.88 24.58 63.03
CA VAL A 159 -9.43 24.85 63.02
C VAL A 159 -9.20 26.35 63.20
N PRO A 160 -8.56 26.81 64.29
CA PRO A 160 -8.17 28.21 64.43
C PRO A 160 -7.04 28.51 63.44
N LEU A 161 -7.22 29.51 62.57
CA LEU A 161 -6.18 29.99 61.68
C LEU A 161 -5.38 31.11 62.36
N PRO A 162 -4.03 31.09 62.35
CA PRO A 162 -3.23 32.14 62.97
C PRO A 162 -3.28 33.50 62.25
N PHE A 163 -4.02 33.59 61.14
CA PHE A 163 -4.11 34.77 60.28
C PHE A 163 -5.54 35.34 60.16
N ARG A 164 -6.53 34.80 60.89
CA ARG A 164 -7.95 35.19 60.78
C ARG A 164 -8.71 34.91 62.08
N ASP A 165 -9.49 35.87 62.58
CA ASP A 165 -10.30 35.73 63.81
C ASP A 165 -11.48 34.74 63.70
N THR A 166 -11.75 34.24 62.49
CA THR A 166 -12.78 33.23 62.20
C THR A 166 -12.15 31.84 62.10
N SER A 167 -12.61 30.89 62.91
CA SER A 167 -12.19 29.49 62.81
C SER A 167 -12.72 28.84 61.54
N LEU A 168 -11.91 28.02 60.87
CA LEU A 168 -12.35 27.17 59.76
C LEU A 168 -13.31 26.09 60.25
N GLU A 169 -14.53 26.05 59.74
CA GLU A 169 -15.46 24.93 59.95
C GLU A 169 -15.17 23.81 58.94
N LEU A 170 -14.63 22.66 59.38
CA LEU A 170 -14.35 21.52 58.50
C LEU A 170 -15.61 20.79 57.99
N LYS A 171 -16.79 21.23 58.43
CA LYS A 171 -18.09 20.62 58.13
C LYS A 171 -18.37 20.66 56.63
N GLY A 172 -18.74 19.51 56.06
CA GLY A 172 -19.00 19.38 54.63
C GLY A 172 -17.77 19.07 53.78
N LEU A 173 -16.54 19.16 54.32
CA LEU A 173 -15.31 19.01 53.55
C LEU A 173 -15.23 17.65 52.84
N LEU A 174 -15.40 16.53 53.57
CA LEU A 174 -15.29 15.19 52.99
C LEU A 174 -16.33 14.99 51.89
N ARG A 175 -17.55 15.45 52.14
CA ARG A 175 -18.66 15.35 51.20
C ARG A 175 -18.43 16.20 49.94
N MET A 176 -17.93 17.43 50.06
CA MET A 176 -17.66 18.31 48.92
C MET A 176 -16.54 17.76 48.03
N LEU A 177 -15.42 17.31 48.63
CA LEU A 177 -14.31 16.70 47.88
C LEU A 177 -14.73 15.43 47.14
N THR A 178 -15.48 14.56 47.81
CA THR A 178 -15.87 13.24 47.26
C THR A 178 -16.96 13.37 46.20
N VAL A 179 -17.99 14.20 46.41
CA VAL A 179 -19.02 14.48 45.40
C VAL A 179 -18.41 15.13 44.16
N SER A 180 -17.55 16.14 44.33
CA SER A 180 -16.93 16.82 43.19
C SER A 180 -15.95 15.90 42.43
N GLY A 181 -15.18 15.06 43.14
CA GLY A 181 -14.35 14.01 42.54
C GLY A 181 -15.14 12.96 41.75
N LEU A 182 -16.29 12.52 42.27
CA LEU A 182 -17.21 11.60 41.59
C LEU A 182 -17.84 12.22 40.35
N ILE A 183 -18.25 13.50 40.42
CA ILE A 183 -18.77 14.24 39.26
C ILE A 183 -17.67 14.39 38.20
N GLY A 184 -16.46 14.82 38.57
CA GLY A 184 -15.34 14.96 37.65
C GLY A 184 -14.98 13.66 36.91
N PHE A 185 -14.95 12.54 37.64
CA PHE A 185 -14.77 11.20 37.06
C PHE A 185 -15.93 10.81 36.12
N GLY A 186 -17.17 10.93 36.61
CA GLY A 186 -18.37 10.50 35.90
C GLY A 186 -18.62 11.31 34.63
N THR A 187 -18.47 12.62 34.69
CA THR A 187 -18.62 13.51 33.52
C THR A 187 -17.61 13.16 32.44
N ASN A 188 -16.33 12.93 32.78
CA ASN A 188 -15.35 12.60 31.76
C ASN A 188 -15.51 11.17 31.20
N TRP A 189 -15.93 10.20 32.04
CA TRP A 189 -16.31 8.86 31.56
C TRP A 189 -17.46 8.93 30.54
N VAL A 190 -18.50 9.73 30.83
CA VAL A 190 -19.61 9.96 29.91
C VAL A 190 -19.12 10.64 28.63
N ALA A 191 -18.27 11.68 28.73
CA ALA A 191 -17.73 12.40 27.57
C ALA A 191 -16.96 11.48 26.62
N ILE A 192 -16.04 10.65 27.14
CA ILE A 192 -15.29 9.67 26.36
C ILE A 192 -16.26 8.67 25.69
N LYS A 193 -17.27 8.18 26.43
CA LYS A 193 -18.27 7.26 25.87
C LYS A 193 -19.13 7.90 24.78
N MET A 194 -19.44 9.19 24.88
CA MET A 194 -20.18 9.98 23.90
C MET A 194 -19.40 10.27 22.59
N LEU A 195 -18.08 10.10 22.57
CA LEU A 195 -17.32 10.16 21.31
C LEU A 195 -17.70 9.00 20.37
N PHE A 196 -17.97 7.82 20.92
CA PHE A 196 -18.26 6.59 20.17
C PHE A 196 -19.76 6.22 20.14
N HIS A 197 -20.51 6.60 21.18
CA HIS A 197 -21.92 6.23 21.35
C HIS A 197 -22.85 7.47 21.34
N PRO A 198 -24.08 7.36 20.80
CA PRO A 198 -24.65 6.19 20.12
C PRO A 198 -24.09 6.04 18.69
N ARG A 199 -23.86 4.79 18.26
CA ARG A 199 -23.25 4.46 16.96
C ARG A 199 -24.08 4.95 15.77
N HIS A 200 -25.41 4.82 15.86
CA HIS A 200 -26.35 5.36 14.87
C HIS A 200 -27.13 6.56 15.46
N LYS A 201 -27.58 7.45 14.57
CA LYS A 201 -28.30 8.68 14.91
C LYS A 201 -29.61 8.40 15.65
N ARG A 202 -29.73 8.90 16.88
CA ARG A 202 -30.94 8.87 17.71
C ARG A 202 -31.58 10.27 17.78
N PRO A 203 -32.91 10.37 17.98
CA PRO A 203 -33.62 11.66 17.93
C PRO A 203 -33.25 12.63 19.04
N ILE A 204 -32.84 12.15 20.23
CA ILE A 204 -32.52 12.99 21.39
C ILE A 204 -31.01 13.17 21.56
N LEU A 205 -30.25 12.07 21.55
CA LEU A 205 -28.80 12.07 21.83
C LEU A 205 -27.92 12.28 20.58
N GLY A 206 -28.52 12.48 19.40
CA GLY A 206 -27.77 12.57 18.14
C GLY A 206 -27.03 11.28 17.83
N GLN A 207 -25.80 11.42 17.31
CA GLN A 207 -24.86 10.32 17.03
C GLN A 207 -23.52 10.67 17.67
N GLY A 208 -22.73 9.67 18.06
CA GLY A 208 -21.38 9.89 18.60
C GLY A 208 -20.49 10.69 17.64
N LEU A 209 -19.55 11.46 18.19
CA LEU A 209 -18.72 12.40 17.42
C LEU A 209 -17.86 11.70 16.35
N ILE A 210 -17.33 10.50 16.64
CA ILE A 210 -16.49 9.73 15.72
C ILE A 210 -17.34 9.09 14.61
N PRO A 211 -18.41 8.32 14.89
CA PRO A 211 -19.31 7.80 13.85
C PRO A 211 -19.89 8.88 12.93
N SER A 212 -20.32 10.02 13.49
CA SER A 212 -20.87 11.14 12.69
C SER A 212 -19.84 11.88 11.83
N ARG A 213 -18.53 11.70 12.09
CA ARG A 213 -17.42 12.30 11.33
C ARG A 213 -16.58 11.28 10.57
N LYS A 214 -17.00 10.01 10.54
CA LYS A 214 -16.29 8.88 9.91
C LYS A 214 -15.77 9.21 8.51
N GLU A 215 -16.60 9.81 7.66
CA GLU A 215 -16.24 10.20 6.28
C GLU A 215 -15.07 11.20 6.26
N ARG A 216 -15.11 12.24 7.11
CA ARG A 216 -14.04 13.24 7.23
C ARG A 216 -12.77 12.66 7.84
N ILE A 217 -12.90 11.67 8.73
CA ILE A 217 -11.77 10.94 9.31
C ILE A 217 -11.12 10.08 8.23
N ALA A 218 -11.91 9.34 7.45
CA ALA A 218 -11.43 8.50 6.35
C ALA A 218 -10.64 9.30 5.32
N LEU A 219 -11.20 10.41 4.83
CA LEU A 219 -10.54 11.30 3.87
C LEU A 219 -9.22 11.88 4.40
N LYS A 220 -9.22 12.41 5.63
CA LYS A 220 -8.02 12.99 6.24
C LYS A 220 -6.93 11.96 6.53
N LEU A 221 -7.33 10.79 7.02
CA LEU A 221 -6.38 9.73 7.35
C LEU A 221 -5.81 9.10 6.07
N GLY A 222 -6.64 8.91 5.04
CA GLY A 222 -6.16 8.51 3.70
C GLY A 222 -5.19 9.52 3.10
N GLU A 223 -5.47 10.82 3.21
CA GLU A 223 -4.55 11.87 2.75
C GLU A 223 -3.22 11.86 3.50
N SER A 224 -3.23 11.90 4.84
CA SER A 224 -1.98 11.89 5.62
C SER A 224 -1.17 10.61 5.40
N ILE A 225 -1.79 9.42 5.42
CA ILE A 225 -1.04 8.17 5.21
C ILE A 225 -0.45 8.12 3.79
N SER A 226 -1.21 8.52 2.76
CA SER A 226 -0.73 8.52 1.37
C SER A 226 0.35 9.56 1.07
N ARG A 227 0.44 10.64 1.87
CA ARG A 227 1.51 11.66 1.71
C ARG A 227 2.73 11.34 2.57
N GLU A 228 2.52 10.95 3.82
CA GLU A 228 3.55 10.93 4.88
C GLU A 228 4.11 9.52 5.18
N ILE A 229 3.44 8.44 4.76
CA ILE A 229 3.80 7.06 5.15
C ILE A 229 3.96 6.13 3.94
N ILE A 230 3.03 6.20 2.97
CA ILE A 230 2.97 5.30 1.82
C ILE A 230 2.82 6.14 0.55
N ASN A 231 3.95 6.69 0.08
CA ASN A 231 4.06 7.38 -1.20
C ASN A 231 5.03 6.60 -2.15
N PRO A 232 4.98 6.83 -3.47
CA PRO A 232 5.81 6.10 -4.43
C PRO A 232 7.31 6.23 -4.19
N GLU A 233 7.76 7.40 -3.72
CA GLU A 233 9.17 7.72 -3.49
C GLU A 233 9.75 6.88 -2.35
N LEU A 234 9.07 6.83 -1.19
CA LEU A 234 9.45 5.99 -0.04
C LEU A 234 9.41 4.50 -0.37
N ILE A 235 8.46 4.07 -1.22
CA ILE A 235 8.39 2.67 -1.66
C ILE A 235 9.61 2.32 -2.53
N LEU A 236 9.99 3.21 -3.46
CA LEU A 236 11.16 3.01 -4.32
C LEU A 236 12.47 3.03 -3.53
N GLU A 237 12.61 3.98 -2.60
CA GLU A 237 13.74 4.08 -1.68
C GLU A 237 13.88 2.80 -0.84
N GLN A 238 12.79 2.34 -0.20
CA GLN A 238 12.78 1.11 0.59
C GLN A 238 13.13 -0.14 -0.23
N ILE A 239 12.70 -0.23 -1.50
CA ILE A 239 13.01 -1.35 -2.40
C ILE A 239 14.49 -1.35 -2.82
N ARG A 240 15.07 -0.17 -3.03
CA ARG A 240 16.50 0.01 -3.31
C ARG A 240 17.36 -0.35 -2.10
N ASP A 241 17.06 0.26 -0.94
CA ASP A 241 17.87 0.14 0.28
C ASP A 241 17.84 -1.27 0.90
N SER A 242 16.73 -1.99 0.71
CA SER A 242 16.61 -3.39 1.15
C SER A 242 17.36 -4.39 0.27
N GLY A 243 17.92 -3.98 -0.87
CA GLY A 243 18.58 -4.86 -1.83
C GLY A 243 17.67 -5.93 -2.44
N LEU A 244 16.34 -5.75 -2.35
CA LEU A 244 15.36 -6.76 -2.75
C LEU A 244 15.48 -7.13 -4.22
N VAL A 245 15.69 -6.14 -5.11
CA VAL A 245 15.83 -6.38 -6.55
C VAL A 245 17.11 -7.15 -6.84
N THR A 246 18.24 -6.75 -6.27
CA THR A 246 19.54 -7.42 -6.43
C THR A 246 19.48 -8.87 -5.96
N HIS A 247 18.93 -9.14 -4.77
CA HIS A 247 18.82 -10.49 -4.24
C HIS A 247 17.90 -11.39 -5.09
N HIS A 248 16.76 -10.88 -5.55
CA HIS A 248 15.85 -11.65 -6.40
C HIS A 248 16.42 -11.86 -7.81
N ARG A 249 17.18 -10.90 -8.35
CA ARG A 249 17.92 -11.03 -9.62
C ARG A 249 18.94 -12.16 -9.54
N GLU A 250 19.73 -12.22 -8.48
CA GLU A 250 20.74 -13.27 -8.26
C GLU A 250 20.09 -14.66 -8.15
N ASN A 251 19.04 -14.78 -7.33
CA ASN A 251 18.26 -16.01 -7.22
C ASN A 251 17.66 -16.41 -8.58
N LEU A 252 17.07 -15.48 -9.33
CA LEU A 252 16.49 -15.74 -10.64
C LEU A 252 17.54 -16.22 -11.65
N THR A 253 18.70 -15.55 -11.73
CA THR A 253 19.81 -15.96 -12.61
C THR A 253 20.30 -17.37 -12.25
N ARG A 254 20.40 -17.68 -10.95
CA ARG A 254 20.74 -19.02 -10.47
C ARG A 254 19.70 -20.06 -10.89
N THR A 255 18.41 -19.83 -10.63
CA THR A 255 17.35 -20.79 -10.94
C THR A 255 17.20 -21.00 -12.45
N ILE A 256 17.37 -19.95 -13.27
CA ILE A 256 17.41 -20.09 -14.73
C ILE A 256 18.60 -20.97 -15.16
N ARG A 257 19.79 -20.80 -14.56
CA ARG A 257 20.96 -21.66 -14.82
C ARG A 257 20.69 -23.12 -14.41
N GLU A 258 20.03 -23.35 -13.28
CA GLU A 258 19.63 -24.69 -12.79
C GLU A 258 18.53 -25.35 -13.67
N VAL A 259 17.64 -24.56 -14.28
CA VAL A 259 16.61 -25.03 -15.23
C VAL A 259 17.20 -25.33 -16.61
N ILE A 260 18.04 -24.45 -17.16
CA ILE A 260 18.67 -24.64 -18.48
C ILE A 260 19.59 -25.87 -18.51
N ASN A 261 20.21 -26.22 -17.38
CA ASN A 261 21.02 -27.44 -17.25
C ASN A 261 20.18 -28.74 -17.19
N GLN A 262 18.84 -28.67 -17.22
CA GLN A 262 17.98 -29.85 -17.31
C GLN A 262 17.72 -30.17 -18.79
N PRO A 263 18.10 -31.36 -19.31
CA PRO A 263 17.91 -31.69 -20.72
C PRO A 263 16.42 -31.71 -21.10
N GLU A 264 15.54 -32.01 -20.14
CA GLU A 264 14.09 -31.90 -20.29
C GLU A 264 13.62 -30.50 -20.69
N PHE A 265 14.24 -29.43 -20.16
CA PHE A 265 13.90 -28.04 -20.50
C PHE A 265 14.37 -27.69 -21.91
N VAL A 266 15.60 -28.07 -22.24
CA VAL A 266 16.20 -27.82 -23.56
C VAL A 266 15.36 -28.48 -24.65
N ASN A 267 14.99 -29.75 -24.46
CA ASN A 267 14.13 -30.49 -25.40
C ASN A 267 12.73 -29.84 -25.51
N ASP A 268 12.09 -29.49 -24.40
CA ASP A 268 10.80 -28.77 -24.43
C ASP A 268 10.90 -27.43 -25.21
N VAL A 269 12.03 -26.72 -25.12
CA VAL A 269 12.27 -25.46 -25.86
C VAL A 269 12.49 -25.73 -27.35
N ILE A 270 13.21 -26.79 -27.72
CA ILE A 270 13.40 -27.23 -29.11
C ILE A 270 12.06 -27.62 -29.73
N ASP A 271 11.29 -28.50 -29.09
CA ASP A 271 9.95 -28.93 -29.52
C ASP A 271 9.01 -27.74 -29.72
N MET A 272 9.08 -26.75 -28.82
CA MET A 272 8.29 -25.52 -28.90
C MET A 272 8.74 -24.63 -30.08
N ALA A 273 10.05 -24.47 -30.28
CA ALA A 273 10.59 -23.68 -31.39
C ALA A 273 10.27 -24.30 -32.74
N GLU A 274 10.47 -25.61 -32.91
CA GLU A 274 10.13 -26.34 -34.14
C GLU A 274 8.64 -26.21 -34.45
N HIS A 275 7.77 -26.41 -33.46
CA HIS A 275 6.32 -26.29 -33.62
C HIS A 275 5.89 -24.89 -34.10
N TYR A 276 6.37 -23.82 -33.46
CA TYR A 276 5.98 -22.46 -33.84
C TYR A 276 6.62 -22.00 -35.17
N ILE A 277 7.87 -22.38 -35.46
CA ILE A 277 8.50 -22.06 -36.75
C ILE A 277 7.81 -22.80 -37.89
N GLN A 278 7.50 -24.10 -37.71
CA GLN A 278 6.77 -24.88 -38.71
C GLN A 278 5.34 -24.35 -38.92
N GLY A 279 4.65 -23.96 -37.85
CA GLY A 279 3.33 -23.30 -37.92
C GLY A 279 3.38 -21.96 -38.66
N PHE A 280 4.38 -21.13 -38.37
CA PHE A 280 4.61 -19.85 -39.05
C PHE A 280 4.89 -20.03 -40.55
N ILE A 281 5.80 -20.94 -40.92
CA ILE A 281 6.13 -21.24 -42.33
C ILE A 281 4.90 -21.74 -43.11
N ARG A 282 4.01 -22.49 -42.47
CA ARG A 282 2.77 -22.98 -43.08
C ARG A 282 1.60 -21.98 -43.07
N SER A 283 1.74 -20.84 -42.40
CA SER A 283 0.68 -19.84 -42.31
C SER A 283 0.36 -19.19 -43.67
N ASP A 284 -0.92 -18.95 -43.93
CA ASP A 284 -1.37 -18.26 -45.15
C ASP A 284 -0.79 -16.84 -45.27
N GLU A 285 -0.51 -16.20 -44.12
CA GLU A 285 0.15 -14.89 -44.08
C GLU A 285 1.60 -14.97 -44.57
N PHE A 286 2.39 -15.94 -44.12
CA PHE A 286 3.76 -16.14 -44.60
C PHE A 286 3.79 -16.47 -46.10
N LYS A 287 2.92 -17.37 -46.56
CA LYS A 287 2.75 -17.68 -47.99
C LYS A 287 2.42 -16.44 -48.81
N LYS A 288 1.45 -15.63 -48.35
CA LYS A 288 1.07 -14.36 -49.00
C LYS A 288 2.21 -13.36 -49.03
N ASN A 289 2.99 -13.25 -47.95
CA ASN A 289 4.16 -12.37 -47.87
C ASN A 289 5.26 -12.80 -48.85
N ILE A 290 5.54 -14.10 -48.97
CA ILE A 290 6.44 -14.65 -50.01
C ILE A 290 5.90 -14.32 -51.41
N LYS A 291 4.61 -14.57 -51.66
CA LYS A 291 3.95 -14.31 -52.95
C LYS A 291 4.02 -12.83 -53.34
N GLN A 292 3.87 -11.92 -52.38
CA GLN A 292 4.00 -10.48 -52.59
C GLN A 292 5.46 -10.04 -52.78
N PHE A 293 6.40 -10.59 -52.02
CA PHE A 293 7.85 -10.34 -52.18
C PHE A 293 8.33 -10.74 -53.57
N VAL A 294 7.99 -11.95 -54.02
CA VAL A 294 8.36 -12.46 -55.35
C VAL A 294 7.75 -11.62 -56.47
N LYS A 295 6.49 -11.17 -56.32
CA LYS A 295 5.83 -10.27 -57.30
C LYS A 295 6.36 -8.83 -57.27
N GLY A 296 7.03 -8.42 -56.20
CA GLY A 296 7.68 -7.12 -56.06
C GLY A 296 9.09 -7.04 -56.64
N ILE A 297 9.68 -8.18 -57.02
CA ILE A 297 10.97 -8.22 -57.72
C ILE A 297 10.69 -8.01 -59.22
N ASP A 298 11.15 -6.88 -59.76
CA ASP A 298 11.08 -6.62 -61.20
C ASP A 298 12.20 -7.40 -61.92
N PHE A 299 11.89 -8.64 -62.29
CA PHE A 299 12.83 -9.55 -62.96
C PHE A 299 13.25 -9.10 -64.38
N ASP A 300 12.61 -8.08 -64.96
CA ASP A 300 12.93 -7.59 -66.30
C ASP A 300 14.03 -6.51 -66.29
N ASP A 301 14.29 -5.85 -65.16
CA ASP A 301 15.35 -4.82 -64.99
C ASP A 301 16.65 -5.38 -64.35
N VAL A 302 16.70 -6.67 -64.01
CA VAL A 302 17.91 -7.33 -63.46
C VAL A 302 18.94 -7.55 -64.58
N GLY A 303 19.88 -6.62 -64.73
CA GLY A 303 20.95 -6.69 -65.73
C GLY A 303 22.12 -7.61 -65.32
N GLY A 304 22.40 -8.66 -66.10
CA GLY A 304 23.58 -9.51 -65.91
C GLY A 304 23.39 -10.97 -66.34
N LEU A 305 24.37 -11.82 -66.01
CA LEU A 305 24.33 -13.28 -66.22
C LEU A 305 23.09 -13.94 -65.59
N GLU A 306 22.63 -13.39 -64.47
CA GLU A 306 21.45 -13.81 -63.71
C GLU A 306 20.16 -13.73 -64.54
N SER A 307 19.99 -12.68 -65.37
CA SER A 307 18.87 -12.54 -66.31
C SER A 307 18.80 -13.70 -67.32
N GLY A 308 19.95 -14.19 -67.76
CA GLY A 308 20.05 -15.32 -68.68
C GLY A 308 19.57 -16.61 -68.02
N VAL A 309 19.96 -16.86 -66.77
CA VAL A 309 19.53 -18.03 -66.00
C VAL A 309 18.02 -17.98 -65.71
N LEU A 310 17.48 -16.83 -65.33
CA LEU A 310 16.04 -16.62 -65.08
C LEU A 310 15.19 -16.81 -66.35
N LYS A 311 15.66 -16.32 -67.52
CA LYS A 311 14.99 -16.54 -68.82
C LYS A 311 15.01 -18.01 -69.24
N LEU A 312 16.13 -18.71 -69.03
CA LEU A 312 16.22 -20.16 -69.25
C LEU A 312 15.30 -20.93 -68.28
N TYR A 313 15.24 -20.53 -67.01
CA TYR A 313 14.35 -21.17 -66.03
C TYR A 313 12.88 -21.07 -66.44
N ARG A 314 12.40 -19.89 -66.86
CA ARG A 314 11.05 -19.71 -67.44
C ARG A 314 10.84 -20.58 -68.68
N MET A 315 11.83 -20.68 -69.56
CA MET A 315 11.74 -21.46 -70.82
C MET A 315 11.61 -22.98 -70.59
N PHE A 316 12.31 -23.54 -69.61
CA PHE A 316 12.28 -24.98 -69.31
C PHE A 316 11.24 -25.40 -68.25
N SER A 317 10.74 -24.46 -67.44
CA SER A 317 9.82 -24.77 -66.33
C SER A 317 8.35 -24.88 -66.72
N GLY A 318 7.96 -24.37 -67.90
CA GLY A 318 6.54 -24.26 -68.28
C GLY A 318 5.79 -23.18 -67.49
N ASP A 319 4.52 -23.01 -67.84
CA ASP A 319 3.68 -21.81 -67.61
C ASP A 319 3.25 -21.53 -66.15
N LYS A 320 3.92 -22.13 -65.15
CA LYS A 320 3.66 -21.86 -63.71
C LYS A 320 4.40 -20.59 -63.28
N ASP A 321 3.72 -19.71 -62.55
CA ASP A 321 4.36 -18.55 -61.91
C ASP A 321 5.40 -19.02 -60.89
N ILE A 322 6.52 -18.30 -60.78
CA ILE A 322 7.57 -18.55 -59.79
C ILE A 322 6.98 -18.46 -58.38
N SER A 323 5.99 -17.58 -58.19
CA SER A 323 5.28 -17.45 -56.91
C SER A 323 4.51 -18.71 -56.50
N GLU A 324 3.90 -19.43 -57.45
CA GLU A 324 3.17 -20.68 -57.19
C GLU A 324 4.11 -21.85 -56.87
N ARG A 325 5.27 -21.91 -57.53
CA ARG A 325 6.30 -22.92 -57.23
C ARG A 325 6.94 -22.70 -55.86
N LEU A 326 7.14 -21.45 -55.46
CA LEU A 326 7.64 -21.14 -54.12
C LEU A 326 6.59 -21.47 -53.04
N GLU A 327 5.31 -21.26 -53.31
CA GLU A 327 4.20 -21.68 -52.45
C GLU A 327 4.17 -23.22 -52.29
N GLU A 328 4.28 -23.98 -53.40
CA GLU A 328 4.37 -25.44 -53.43
C GLU A 328 5.62 -25.97 -52.67
N LEU A 329 6.77 -25.29 -52.79
CA LEU A 329 7.99 -25.62 -52.05
C LEU A 329 7.87 -25.34 -50.55
N VAL A 330 7.27 -24.20 -50.15
CA VAL A 330 7.02 -23.84 -48.75
C VAL A 330 6.08 -24.83 -48.09
N ASP A 331 5.02 -25.28 -48.77
CA ASP A 331 4.11 -26.31 -48.25
C ASP A 331 4.78 -27.68 -48.09
N SER A 332 5.71 -28.03 -48.99
CA SER A 332 6.51 -29.25 -48.87
C SER A 332 7.59 -29.20 -47.79
N MET A 333 7.93 -28.00 -47.30
CA MET A 333 9.01 -27.79 -46.34
C MET A 333 8.62 -28.35 -44.96
N THR A 334 9.47 -29.24 -44.45
CA THR A 334 9.45 -29.63 -43.04
C THR A 334 10.66 -28.99 -42.39
N PHE A 335 10.41 -27.97 -41.57
CA PHE A 335 11.43 -27.43 -40.67
C PHE A 335 11.68 -28.45 -39.56
N SER A 336 12.95 -28.76 -39.28
CA SER A 336 13.39 -29.46 -38.08
C SER A 336 14.58 -28.71 -37.48
N MET A 337 14.76 -28.82 -36.17
CA MET A 337 15.73 -28.02 -35.42
C MET A 337 17.12 -28.69 -35.34
N ASP A 338 17.29 -29.93 -35.79
CA ASP A 338 18.50 -30.76 -35.66
C ASP A 338 19.79 -30.03 -36.08
N HIS A 339 19.73 -29.19 -37.12
CA HIS A 339 20.90 -28.46 -37.63
C HIS A 339 21.22 -27.16 -36.87
N TYR A 340 20.31 -26.73 -35.99
CA TYR A 340 20.39 -25.52 -35.17
C TYR A 340 20.36 -25.82 -33.67
N GLU A 341 20.21 -27.09 -33.28
CA GLU A 341 20.15 -27.56 -31.89
C GLU A 341 21.38 -27.10 -31.10
N ASP A 342 22.59 -27.44 -31.55
CA ASP A 342 23.86 -27.03 -30.93
C ASP A 342 23.94 -25.50 -30.73
N GLN A 343 23.44 -24.72 -31.68
CA GLN A 343 23.45 -23.25 -31.60
C GLN A 343 22.43 -22.73 -30.58
N LEU A 344 21.22 -23.29 -30.56
CA LEU A 344 20.18 -22.93 -29.59
C LEU A 344 20.63 -23.29 -28.16
N VAL A 345 21.22 -24.47 -27.98
CA VAL A 345 21.80 -24.95 -26.73
C VAL A 345 22.90 -24.00 -26.24
N ASP A 346 23.83 -23.60 -27.11
CA ASP A 346 24.88 -22.63 -26.77
C ASP A 346 24.30 -21.27 -26.35
N TYR A 347 23.30 -20.75 -27.07
CA TYR A 347 22.61 -19.50 -26.70
C TYR A 347 21.88 -19.60 -25.36
N LEU A 348 21.23 -20.74 -25.07
CA LEU A 348 20.58 -20.97 -23.77
C LEU A 348 21.62 -21.01 -22.64
N HIS A 349 22.73 -21.74 -22.78
CA HIS A 349 23.76 -21.80 -21.74
C HIS A 349 24.45 -20.45 -21.47
N HIS A 350 24.55 -19.57 -22.47
CA HIS A 350 25.08 -18.20 -22.30
C HIS A 350 24.06 -17.19 -21.74
N LEU A 351 22.75 -17.51 -21.70
CA LEU A 351 21.70 -16.60 -21.24
C LEU A 351 21.89 -16.14 -19.78
N PRO A 352 22.19 -17.01 -18.79
CA PRO A 352 22.42 -16.59 -17.40
C PRO A 352 23.61 -15.64 -17.28
N ASP A 353 24.71 -15.91 -17.99
CA ASP A 353 25.90 -15.05 -17.98
C ASP A 353 25.63 -13.66 -18.56
N MET A 354 24.73 -13.56 -19.55
CA MET A 354 24.29 -12.29 -20.11
C MET A 354 23.40 -11.51 -19.15
N MET A 355 22.53 -12.19 -18.40
CA MET A 355 21.74 -11.57 -17.31
C MET A 355 22.61 -11.10 -16.15
N GLU A 356 23.68 -11.84 -15.84
CA GLU A 356 24.64 -11.51 -14.78
C GLU A 356 25.48 -10.28 -15.17
N LYS A 357 26.03 -10.26 -16.40
CA LYS A 357 26.82 -9.13 -16.95
C LYS A 357 26.01 -7.85 -17.19
N ARG A 358 24.69 -7.94 -17.32
CA ARG A 358 23.78 -6.80 -17.53
C ARG A 358 22.80 -6.60 -16.37
N GLY A 359 23.20 -7.03 -15.16
CA GLY A 359 22.35 -6.99 -13.98
C GLY A 359 21.80 -5.60 -13.68
N ASP A 360 22.63 -4.56 -13.79
CA ASP A 360 22.27 -3.17 -13.51
C ASP A 360 21.11 -2.66 -14.39
N VAL A 361 21.09 -3.05 -15.67
CA VAL A 361 20.05 -2.64 -16.63
C VAL A 361 18.72 -3.32 -16.29
N LEU A 362 18.76 -4.59 -15.85
CA LEU A 362 17.57 -5.31 -15.40
C LEU A 362 17.07 -4.76 -14.06
N GLU A 363 17.96 -4.40 -13.14
CA GLU A 363 17.62 -3.77 -11.87
C GLU A 363 16.96 -2.41 -12.08
N GLU A 364 17.53 -1.55 -12.92
CA GLU A 364 16.92 -0.26 -13.30
C GLU A 364 15.57 -0.43 -14.01
N ALA A 365 15.44 -1.40 -14.92
CA ALA A 365 14.18 -1.70 -15.59
C ALA A 365 13.09 -2.19 -14.61
N VAL A 366 13.45 -3.02 -13.63
CA VAL A 366 12.53 -3.48 -12.57
C VAL A 366 12.14 -2.32 -11.65
N LEU A 367 13.09 -1.50 -11.21
CA LEU A 367 12.83 -0.33 -10.36
C LEU A 367 11.89 0.68 -11.07
N ASN A 368 12.15 0.99 -12.33
CA ASN A 368 11.30 1.88 -13.14
C ASN A 368 9.91 1.27 -13.40
N GLY A 369 9.83 -0.06 -13.63
CA GLY A 369 8.57 -0.77 -13.77
C GLY A 369 7.74 -0.78 -12.48
N VAL A 370 8.38 -0.95 -11.32
CA VAL A 370 7.72 -0.85 -10.01
C VAL A 370 7.27 0.59 -9.74
N LEU A 371 8.10 1.60 -10.00
CA LEU A 371 7.72 3.01 -9.86
C LEU A 371 6.46 3.32 -10.68
N PHE A 372 6.46 2.95 -11.97
CA PHE A 372 5.30 3.12 -12.84
C PHE A 372 4.04 2.44 -12.27
N LEU A 373 4.14 1.20 -11.78
CA LEU A 373 3.00 0.49 -11.19
C LEU A 373 2.50 1.15 -9.90
N VAL A 374 3.41 1.64 -9.05
CA VAL A 374 3.07 2.28 -7.77
C VAL A 374 2.46 3.67 -7.97
N GLU A 375 2.94 4.44 -8.94
CA GLU A 375 2.35 5.73 -9.33
C GLU A 375 0.91 5.61 -9.86
N GLN A 376 0.54 4.48 -10.48
CA GLN A 376 -0.85 4.20 -10.89
C GLN A 376 -1.76 3.80 -9.72
N ILE A 377 -1.24 3.53 -8.53
CA ILE A 377 -2.02 3.09 -7.36
C ILE A 377 -2.40 4.30 -6.49
N ASN A 378 -3.69 4.66 -6.51
CA ASN A 378 -4.24 5.70 -5.64
C ASN A 378 -4.38 5.19 -4.18
N VAL A 379 -3.29 5.24 -3.42
CA VAL A 379 -3.23 4.81 -2.01
C VAL A 379 -4.23 5.55 -1.14
N GLN A 380 -4.41 6.87 -1.34
CA GLN A 380 -5.38 7.68 -0.61
C GLN A 380 -6.81 7.15 -0.77
N GLU A 381 -7.22 6.82 -2.01
CA GLU A 381 -8.55 6.29 -2.30
C GLU A 381 -8.74 4.89 -1.71
N ILE A 382 -7.76 4.00 -1.86
CA ILE A 382 -7.77 2.65 -1.27
C ILE A 382 -7.98 2.72 0.26
N ILE A 383 -7.25 3.59 0.95
CA ILE A 383 -7.38 3.75 2.42
C ILE A 383 -8.74 4.35 2.76
N THR A 384 -9.15 5.41 2.07
CA THR A 384 -10.44 6.09 2.31
C THR A 384 -11.60 5.11 2.17
N ASP A 385 -11.63 4.31 1.10
CA ASP A 385 -12.69 3.35 0.83
C ASP A 385 -12.68 2.16 1.78
N ASN A 386 -11.51 1.69 2.20
CA ASN A 386 -11.43 0.67 3.25
C ASN A 386 -12.00 1.20 4.59
N LEU A 387 -11.64 2.44 4.98
CA LEU A 387 -12.19 3.08 6.19
C LEU A 387 -13.70 3.36 6.07
N ARG A 388 -14.20 3.70 4.88
CA ARG A 388 -15.65 3.80 4.59
C ARG A 388 -16.38 2.46 4.75
N LYS A 389 -15.76 1.34 4.38
CA LYS A 389 -16.33 -0.01 4.48
C LYS A 389 -16.38 -0.58 5.91
N LEU A 390 -15.62 -0.03 6.87
CA LEU A 390 -15.67 -0.47 8.27
C LEU A 390 -17.01 -0.12 8.94
N ASP A 391 -17.57 -1.03 9.73
CA ASP A 391 -18.69 -0.72 10.63
C ASP A 391 -18.23 0.13 11.83
N GLU A 392 -19.18 0.79 12.52
CA GLU A 392 -18.84 1.64 13.67
C GLU A 392 -18.13 0.84 14.79
N ILE A 393 -18.39 -0.47 14.89
CA ILE A 393 -17.81 -1.35 15.91
C ILE A 393 -16.32 -1.63 15.62
N ARG A 394 -15.92 -1.93 14.38
CA ARG A 394 -14.49 -2.10 14.05
C ARG A 394 -13.74 -0.78 14.15
N LEU A 395 -14.32 0.33 13.70
CA LEU A 395 -13.70 1.65 13.83
C LEU A 395 -13.48 2.03 15.30
N GLU A 396 -14.48 1.78 16.17
CA GLU A 396 -14.34 1.93 17.62
C GLU A 396 -13.22 1.04 18.19
N LYS A 397 -13.17 -0.25 17.83
CA LYS A 397 -12.10 -1.16 18.30
C LYS A 397 -10.71 -0.71 17.85
N LEU A 398 -10.53 -0.29 16.61
CA LEU A 398 -9.22 0.17 16.10
C LEU A 398 -8.73 1.38 16.90
N LEU A 399 -9.59 2.38 17.11
CA LEU A 399 -9.25 3.60 17.83
C LEU A 399 -9.10 3.39 19.35
N LEU A 400 -9.91 2.50 19.96
CA LEU A 400 -9.78 2.20 21.39
C LEU A 400 -8.54 1.36 21.67
N ASN A 401 -8.17 0.40 20.82
CA ASN A 401 -6.97 -0.40 21.01
C ASN A 401 -5.70 0.46 20.99
N SER A 402 -5.65 1.55 20.22
CA SER A 402 -4.51 2.47 20.16
C SER A 402 -4.49 3.56 21.26
N THR A 403 -5.60 3.80 21.96
CA THR A 403 -5.77 5.05 22.74
C THR A 403 -6.43 4.85 24.12
N SER A 404 -6.81 3.62 24.48
CA SER A 404 -7.53 3.30 25.73
C SER A 404 -6.81 3.76 27.00
N ASP A 405 -5.49 3.58 27.10
CA ASP A 405 -4.71 3.98 28.29
C ASP A 405 -4.65 5.50 28.47
N GLN A 406 -4.51 6.24 27.36
CA GLN A 406 -4.52 7.70 27.37
C GLN A 406 -5.89 8.23 27.78
N LEU A 407 -6.98 7.64 27.26
CA LEU A 407 -8.35 8.00 27.64
C LEU A 407 -8.63 7.69 29.13
N GLN A 408 -8.14 6.55 29.65
CA GLN A 408 -8.22 6.22 31.07
C GLN A 408 -7.47 7.24 31.95
N TYR A 409 -6.28 7.69 31.54
CA TYR A 409 -5.54 8.72 32.28
C TYR A 409 -6.36 10.01 32.40
N ILE A 410 -6.96 10.51 31.31
CA ILE A 410 -7.82 11.71 31.36
C ILE A 410 -9.06 11.45 32.25
N GLN A 411 -9.64 10.25 32.20
CA GLN A 411 -10.78 9.87 33.04
C GLN A 411 -10.45 9.93 34.53
N TYR A 412 -9.32 9.36 34.94
CA TYR A 412 -8.88 9.38 36.33
C TYR A 412 -8.35 10.75 36.77
N LEU A 413 -7.71 11.51 35.88
CA LEU A 413 -7.33 12.90 36.13
C LEU A 413 -8.54 13.80 36.38
N GLY A 414 -9.66 13.55 35.69
CA GLY A 414 -10.94 14.20 35.95
C GLY A 414 -11.45 13.97 37.37
N CYS A 415 -11.18 12.80 37.97
CA CYS A 415 -11.45 12.54 39.38
C CYS A 415 -10.61 13.43 40.30
N PHE A 416 -9.28 13.47 40.06
CA PHE A 416 -8.35 14.28 40.84
C PHE A 416 -8.68 15.78 40.78
N LEU A 417 -8.93 16.30 39.58
CA LEU A 417 -9.30 17.68 39.35
C LEU A 417 -10.67 18.00 39.98
N GLY A 418 -11.60 17.05 39.98
CA GLY A 418 -12.85 17.13 40.75
C GLY A 418 -12.62 17.26 42.26
N ILE A 419 -11.72 16.48 42.86
CA ILE A 419 -11.38 16.63 44.30
C ILE A 419 -10.83 18.04 44.59
N LEU A 420 -9.90 18.52 43.76
CA LEU A 420 -9.35 19.89 43.90
C LEU A 420 -10.44 20.97 43.73
N GLY A 421 -11.37 20.77 42.79
CA GLY A 421 -12.54 21.62 42.60
C GLY A 421 -13.47 21.61 43.83
N GLY A 422 -13.69 20.45 44.44
CA GLY A 422 -14.45 20.31 45.69
C GLY A 422 -13.82 21.05 46.87
N PHE A 423 -12.48 21.03 46.95
CA PHE A 423 -11.73 21.82 47.94
C PHE A 423 -11.87 23.33 47.69
N LEU A 424 -11.79 23.76 46.42
CA LEU A 424 -11.99 25.15 46.02
C LEU A 424 -13.42 25.66 46.31
N ILE A 425 -14.43 24.82 46.10
CA ILE A 425 -15.84 25.15 46.38
C ILE A 425 -16.10 25.22 47.89
N TRP A 426 -15.40 24.43 48.70
CA TRP A 426 -15.61 24.36 50.15
C TRP A 426 -15.16 25.64 50.89
N GLU A 427 -13.93 26.11 50.69
CA GLU A 427 -13.47 27.41 51.20
C GLU A 427 -12.52 28.05 50.16
N PRO A 428 -13.02 28.96 49.29
CA PRO A 428 -12.26 29.48 48.16
C PRO A 428 -10.97 30.20 48.55
N PHE A 429 -11.01 31.06 49.58
CA PHE A 429 -9.87 31.91 49.93
C PHE A 429 -8.68 31.09 50.48
N VAL A 430 -8.95 30.15 51.39
CA VAL A 430 -7.92 29.26 51.93
C VAL A 430 -7.37 28.34 50.84
N THR A 431 -8.24 27.82 49.97
CA THR A 431 -7.80 26.96 48.87
C THR A 431 -6.93 27.69 47.85
N PHE A 432 -7.27 28.94 47.50
CA PHE A 432 -6.40 29.77 46.64
C PHE A 432 -5.04 30.04 47.27
N LEU A 433 -4.98 30.31 48.57
CA LEU A 433 -3.72 30.55 49.28
C LEU A 433 -2.86 29.28 49.33
N VAL A 434 -3.45 28.13 49.66
CA VAL A 434 -2.75 26.83 49.70
C VAL A 434 -2.27 26.40 48.32
N LEU A 435 -3.13 26.41 47.30
CA LEU A 435 -2.74 26.04 45.92
C LEU A 435 -1.73 27.04 45.34
N GLY A 436 -1.93 28.34 45.55
CA GLY A 436 -1.00 29.37 45.08
C GLY A 436 0.37 29.25 45.73
N SER A 437 0.42 28.97 47.04
CA SER A 437 1.67 28.69 47.76
C SER A 437 2.35 27.42 47.25
N PHE A 438 1.59 26.34 47.01
CA PHE A 438 2.13 25.08 46.49
C PHE A 438 2.69 25.21 45.07
N VAL A 439 1.96 25.90 44.18
CA VAL A 439 2.43 26.21 42.82
C VAL A 439 3.68 27.10 42.86
N GLY A 440 3.68 28.15 43.69
CA GLY A 440 4.84 29.02 43.88
C GLY A 440 6.07 28.28 44.42
N LEU A 441 5.88 27.31 45.31
CA LEU A 441 6.93 26.46 45.84
C LEU A 441 7.49 25.51 44.76
N ILE A 442 6.64 24.91 43.93
CA ILE A 442 7.07 24.10 42.79
C ILE A 442 7.88 24.93 41.79
N PHE A 443 7.39 26.11 41.38
CA PHE A 443 8.14 27.00 40.48
C PHE A 443 9.46 27.49 41.11
N GLY A 444 9.48 27.74 42.42
CA GLY A 444 10.69 28.09 43.15
C GLY A 444 11.73 26.95 43.17
N LEU A 445 11.29 25.72 43.43
CA LEU A 445 12.16 24.53 43.38
C LEU A 445 12.67 24.26 41.96
N ASP A 446 11.81 24.33 40.96
CA ASP A 446 12.20 24.14 39.54
C ASP A 446 13.21 25.19 39.09
N TYR A 447 12.98 26.47 39.41
CA TYR A 447 13.93 27.55 39.15
C TYR A 447 15.28 27.32 39.83
N LEU A 448 15.29 26.90 41.11
CA LEU A 448 16.52 26.61 41.86
C LEU A 448 17.27 25.40 41.28
N LEU A 449 16.56 24.32 40.92
CA LEU A 449 17.14 23.13 40.30
C LEU A 449 17.72 23.43 38.92
N HIS A 450 17.02 24.21 38.10
CA HIS A 450 17.51 24.65 36.79
C HIS A 450 18.72 25.57 36.91
N GLN A 451 18.74 26.45 37.92
CA GLN A 451 19.89 27.31 38.21
C GLN A 451 21.10 26.50 38.71
N MET A 452 20.89 25.45 39.50
CA MET A 452 21.93 24.51 39.93
C MET A 452 22.44 23.64 38.79
N SER A 453 21.59 23.19 37.86
CA SER A 453 21.98 22.37 36.70
C SER A 453 22.78 23.12 35.63
N LYS A 454 22.88 24.45 35.74
CA LYS A 454 23.65 25.33 34.85
C LYS A 454 25.03 25.73 35.42
N LYS A 455 25.42 25.16 36.55
CA LYS A 455 26.62 25.51 37.30
C LYS A 455 27.53 24.30 37.52
#